data_AF-A0A1G5YEU5-F1
#
_entry.id   AF-A0A1G5YEU5-F1
#
_cell.length_a   1.000
_cell.length_b   1.000
_cell.length_c   1.000
_cell.angle_alpha   90.00
_cell.angle_beta   90.00
_cell.angle_gamma   90.00
#
_symmetry.space_group_name_H-M   'P 1'
#
loop_
_entity.id
_entity.type
_entity.pdbx_description
1 polymer ?
#
loop_
_entity_poly.entity_id
_entity_poly.type
_entity_poly.pdbx_seq_one_letter_code
_entity_poly.pdbx_strand_id
1 'polypeptide(L)' 'MNWQKPIKFKIGDVDWEMPLSTLLLLLFLTLLLMAGGAWLGFRFGSGQL' A
#
# COMPACT_ATOMS: atom_id res chain seq x y z
N MET A 1 2.65 -10.93 18.08
CA MET A 1 2.24 -9.63 17.50
C MET A 1 0.72 -9.57 17.51
N ASN A 2 0.10 -8.51 18.02
CA ASN A 2 -1.36 -8.40 18.03
C ASN A 2 -1.86 -7.80 16.70
N TRP A 3 -2.31 -8.67 15.79
CA TRP A 3 -2.74 -8.32 14.44
C TRP A 3 -4.04 -7.51 14.38
N GLN A 4 -4.86 -7.57 15.42
CA GLN A 4 -6.12 -6.82 15.53
C GLN A 4 -5.96 -5.55 16.37
N LYS A 5 -4.72 -5.16 16.71
CA LYS A 5 -4.47 -3.93 17.43
C LYS A 5 -5.04 -2.75 16.61
N PRO A 6 -5.98 -1.96 17.16
CA PRO A 6 -6.50 -0.80 16.46
C PRO A 6 -5.39 0.25 16.35
N ILE A 7 -5.19 0.75 15.14
CA ILE A 7 -4.26 1.84 14.82
C ILE A 7 -5.10 3.06 14.50
N LYS A 8 -4.80 4.16 15.19
CA LYS A 8 -5.45 5.45 14.98
C LYS A 8 -4.43 6.44 14.44
N PHE A 9 -4.78 7.16 13.37
CA PHE A 9 -3.95 8.20 12.78
C PHE A 9 -4.83 9.27 12.13
N LYS A 10 -4.26 10.45 11.91
CA LYS A 10 -4.96 11.56 11.22
C LYS A 10 -4.36 11.79 9.85
N ILE A 11 -5.23 12.01 8.87
CA ILE A 11 -4.86 12.54 7.55
C ILE A 11 -5.61 13.86 7.39
N GLY A 12 -4.89 14.98 7.49
CA GLY A 12 -5.53 16.30 7.64
C GLY A 12 -6.38 16.35 8.91
N ASP A 13 -7.63 16.79 8.78
CA ASP A 13 -8.60 16.83 9.88
C ASP A 13 -9.43 15.55 10.04
N VAL A 14 -9.18 14.51 9.23
CA VAL A 14 -9.94 13.26 9.30
C VAL A 14 -9.23 12.27 10.21
N ASP A 15 -9.93 11.82 11.26
CA ASP A 15 -9.52 10.74 12.12
C ASP A 15 -9.80 9.38 11.46
N TRP A 16 -8.74 8.58 11.32
CA TRP A 16 -8.81 7.22 10.78
C TRP A 16 -8.53 6.21 11.88
N GLU A 17 -9.33 5.15 11.92
CA GLU A 17 -9.15 4.02 12.81
C GLU A 17 -9.34 2.71 12.05
N MET A 18 -8.34 1.84 12.09
CA MET A 18 -8.40 0.53 11.43
C MET A 18 -7.51 -0.51 12.14
N PRO A 19 -7.78 -1.82 11.97
CA PRO A 19 -6.92 -2.87 12.50
C PRO A 19 -5.53 -2.85 11.86
N LEU A 20 -4.50 -3.20 12.63
CA LEU A 20 -3.11 -3.30 12.15
C LEU A 20 -2.98 -4.21 10.92
N SER A 21 -3.72 -5.32 10.89
CA SER A 21 -3.76 -6.24 9.74
C SER A 21 -4.22 -5.55 8.45
N THR A 22 -5.22 -4.66 8.54
CA THR A 22 -5.76 -3.92 7.40
C THR A 22 -4.77 -2.89 6.90
N LEU A 23 -4.14 -2.15 7.82
CA LEU A 23 -3.11 -1.17 7.46
C LEU A 23 -1.93 -1.83 6.72
N LEU A 24 -1.46 -2.97 7.23
CA LEU A 24 -0.36 -3.72 6.61
C LEU A 24 -0.74 -4.27 5.23
N LEU A 25 -1.97 -4.77 5.07
CA LEU A 25 -2.47 -5.22 3.77
C LEU A 25 -2.48 -4.08 2.75
N LEU A 26 -2.99 -2.90 3.13
CA LEU A 26 -3.02 -1.73 2.25
C LEU A 26 -1.61 -1.27 1.87
N LEU A 27 -0.69 -1.24 2.83
CA LEU A 27 0.71 -0.91 2.59
C LEU A 27 1.36 -1.89 1.60
N PHE A 28 1.15 -3.20 1.82
CA PHE A 28 1.67 -4.25 0.95
C PHE A 28 1.12 -4.14 -0.47
N LEU A 29 -0.19 -3.98 -0.62
CA LEU A 29 -0.83 -3.81 -1.94
C LEU A 29 -0.32 -2.57 -2.66
N THR A 30 -0.16 -1.45 -1.94
CA THR A 30 0.37 -0.21 -2.51
C THR A 30 1.77 -0.42 -3.08
N LEU A 31 2.67 -1.05 -2.31
CA LEU A 31 4.03 -1.35 -2.76
C LEU A 31 4.04 -2.33 -3.95
N LEU A 32 3.19 -3.36 -3.90
CA LEU A 32 3.08 -4.35 -4.98
C LEU A 32 2.60 -3.71 -6.29
N LEU A 33 1.60 -2.83 -6.22
CA LEU A 33 1.10 -2.11 -7.38
C LEU A 33 2.12 -1.09 -7.90
N MET A 34 2.82 -0.37 -7.02
CA MET A 34 3.90 0.53 -7.42
C MET A 34 5.04 -0.22 -8.13
N ALA A 35 5.49 -1.33 -7.56
CA ALA A 35 6.55 -2.15 -8.15
C ALA A 35 6.11 -2.77 -9.49
N GLY A 36 4.89 -3.32 -9.53
CA GLY A 36 4.31 -3.87 -10.76
C GLY A 36 4.15 -2.81 -11.85
N GLY A 37 3.62 -1.63 -11.50
CA GLY A 37 3.50 -0.49 -12.41
C GLY A 37 4.85 0.01 -12.92
N ALA A 38 5.86 0.11 -12.05
CA ALA A 38 7.21 0.51 -12.45
C ALA A 38 7.85 -0.52 -13.38
N TRP A 39 7.70 -1.82 -13.10
CA TRP A 39 8.22 -2.90 -13.95
C TRP A 39 7.55 -2.92 -15.32
N LEU A 40 6.21 -2.85 -15.37
CA LEU A 40 5.46 -2.77 -16.62
C LEU A 40 5.85 -1.51 -17.40
N GLY A 41 5.90 -0.36 -16.74
CA GLY A 41 6.33 0.91 -17.35
C GLY A 41 7.73 0.82 -17.95
N PHE A 42 8.69 0.21 -17.25
CA PHE A 42 10.03 -0.05 -17.77
C PHE A 42 10.01 -0.97 -18.99
N ARG A 43 9.26 -2.08 -18.94
CA ARG A 43 9.18 -3.06 -20.03
C ARG A 43 8.54 -2.47 -21.30
N PHE A 44 7.46 -1.70 -21.16
CA PHE A 44 6.83 -0.99 -22.28
C PHE A 44 7.72 0.14 -22.81
N GLY A 45 8.30 0.95 -21.92
CA GLY A 45 9.17 2.08 -22.31
C GLY A 45 10.49 1.65 -22.96
N SER A 46 10.96 0.43 -22.69
CA SER A 46 12.16 -0.15 -23.31
C SER A 46 11.89 -0.94 -24.60
N GLY A 47 10.63 -1.01 -25.06
CA GLY A 47 10.27 -1.79 -26.26
C GLY A 47 10.50 -3.29 -26.12
N GLN A 48 10.51 -3.81 -24.88
CA GLN A 48 10.72 -5.23 -24.57
C GLN A 48 9.41 -6.02 -24.44
N LEU A 49 8.30 -5.45 -24.93
CA LEU A 49 6.94 -5.99 -24.92
C LEU A 49 6.32 -5.87 -26.32
#